data_AF-A0A7C6U1K3-F1
#
_entry.id   AF-A0A7C6U1K3-F1
#
_cell.length_a   1.000
_cell.length_b   1.000
_cell.length_c   1.000
_cell.angle_alpha   90.00
_cell.angle_beta   90.00
_cell.angle_gamma   90.00
#
_symmetry.space_group_name_H-M   'P 1'
#
loop_
_entity.id
_entity.type
_entity.pdbx_description
1 polymer ?
#
loop_
_entity_poly.entity_id
_entity_poly.type
_entity_poly.pdbx_seq_one_letter_code
_entity_poly.pdbx_strand_id
1 'polypeptide(L)'
;MDFRSSLLFLVSILLLLFLKIWGSVLLLRRSNRYIIMKLREKNAFSPEQAISKEDLGIKKQSLLAKMVKAPDNRLQALDFLLKADVIIATEEGLVYLSRERLAAIQTGQDKKELRYLLPPEL
;
A
#
# COMPACT_ATOMS: atom_id res chain seq x y z
N MET A 1 -36.08 -7.76 22.29
CA MET A 1 -34.61 -7.59 22.44
C MET A 1 -34.39 -6.58 23.54
N ASP A 2 -33.72 -6.98 24.62
CA ASP A 2 -33.40 -6.05 25.71
C ASP A 2 -32.40 -4.98 25.25
N PHE A 3 -32.48 -3.79 25.84
CA PHE A 3 -31.60 -2.66 25.51
C PHE A 3 -30.11 -3.03 25.65
N ARG A 4 -29.76 -3.82 26.68
CA ARG A 4 -28.39 -4.31 26.92
C ARG A 4 -27.89 -5.22 25.80
N SER A 5 -28.72 -6.14 25.33
CA SER A 5 -28.38 -7.07 24.26
C SER A 5 -28.22 -6.35 22.91
N SER A 6 -29.05 -5.32 22.67
CA SER A 6 -28.95 -4.47 21.48
C SER A 6 -27.67 -3.63 21.49
N LEU A 7 -27.28 -3.09 22.66
CA LEU A 7 -26.04 -2.34 22.83
C LEU A 7 -24.80 -3.23 22.58
N LEU A 8 -24.77 -4.43 23.17
CA LEU A 8 -23.68 -5.39 22.97
C LEU A 8 -23.54 -5.82 21.51
N PHE A 9 -24.66 -6.04 20.82
CA PHE A 9 -24.66 -6.35 19.40
C PHE A 9 -24.07 -5.21 18.56
N LEU A 10 -24.47 -3.96 18.85
CA LEU A 10 -23.96 -2.79 18.14
C LEU A 10 -22.46 -2.55 18.39
N VAL A 11 -22.01 -2.71 19.64
CA VAL A 11 -20.57 -2.64 20.00
C VAL A 11 -19.77 -3.75 19.31
N SER A 12 -20.32 -4.96 19.23
CA SER A 12 -19.68 -6.08 18.52
C SER A 12 -19.49 -5.78 17.02
N ILE A 13 -20.51 -5.22 16.36
CA ILE A 13 -20.40 -4.80 14.96
C ILE A 13 -19.34 -3.72 14.78
N LEU A 14 -19.34 -2.69 15.64
CA LEU A 14 -18.33 -1.63 15.62
C LEU A 14 -16.92 -2.17 15.81
N LEU A 15 -16.74 -3.12 16.72
CA LEU A 15 -15.45 -3.76 16.98
C LEU A 15 -14.97 -4.55 15.76
N LEU A 16 -15.85 -5.32 15.11
CA LEU A 16 -15.52 -6.07 13.90
C LEU A 16 -15.15 -5.16 12.72
N LEU A 17 -15.87 -4.04 12.55
CA LEU A 17 -15.52 -3.03 11.55
C LEU A 17 -14.16 -2.39 11.85
N PHE A 18 -13.89 -2.05 13.10
CA PHE A 18 -12.61 -1.50 13.53
C PHE A 18 -11.45 -2.45 13.23
N LEU A 19 -11.59 -3.73 13.62
CA LEU A 19 -10.60 -4.79 13.34
C LEU A 19 -10.34 -4.95 11.84
N LYS A 20 -11.39 -4.94 11.02
CA LYS A 20 -11.28 -5.05 9.56
C LYS A 20 -10.47 -3.90 8.96
N ILE A 21 -10.79 -2.66 9.37
CA ILE A 21 -10.08 -1.46 8.87
C ILE A 21 -8.62 -1.50 9.31
N TRP A 22 -8.37 -1.80 10.59
CA TRP A 22 -7.02 -1.83 11.14
C TRP A 22 -6.14 -2.90 10.48
N GLY A 23 -6.69 -4.09 10.24
CA GLY A 23 -6.00 -5.17 9.52
C GLY A 23 -5.61 -4.76 8.10
N SER A 24 -6.50 -4.07 7.38
CA SER A 24 -6.22 -3.57 6.03
C SER A 24 -5.08 -2.55 6.01
N VAL A 25 -5.05 -1.59 6.94
CA VAL A 25 -3.99 -0.58 7.04
C VAL A 25 -2.62 -1.21 7.30
N LEU A 26 -2.55 -2.20 8.20
CA LEU A 26 -1.30 -2.89 8.50
C LEU A 26 -0.75 -3.66 7.29
N LEU A 27 -1.63 -4.32 6.54
CA LEU A 27 -1.23 -5.03 5.33
C LEU A 27 -0.77 -4.06 4.23
N LEU A 28 -1.46 -2.93 4.07
CA LEU A 28 -1.08 -1.90 3.10
C LEU A 28 0.31 -1.33 3.41
N ARG A 29 0.61 -1.02 4.68
CA ARG A 29 1.96 -0.59 5.10
C ARG A 29 3.04 -1.60 4.76
N ARG A 30 2.78 -2.89 5.01
CA ARG A 30 3.72 -3.97 4.67
C ARG A 30 3.96 -4.04 3.17
N SER A 31 2.91 -3.93 2.36
CA SER A 31 2.98 -3.92 0.90
C SER A 31 3.72 -2.68 0.37
N ASN A 32 3.46 -1.49 0.92
CA ASN A 32 4.18 -0.26 0.56
C ASN A 32 5.69 -0.41 0.81
N ARG A 33 6.07 -0.89 2.00
CA ARG A 33 7.48 -1.15 2.34
C ARG A 33 8.13 -2.10 1.35
N TYR A 34 7.44 -3.19 1.02
CA TYR A 34 7.94 -4.19 0.07
C TYR A 34 8.21 -3.58 -1.32
N ILE A 35 7.26 -2.80 -1.86
CA ILE A 35 7.39 -2.19 -3.18
C ILE A 35 8.55 -1.18 -3.21
N ILE A 36 8.63 -0.30 -2.22
CA ILE A 36 9.69 0.71 -2.14
C ILE A 36 11.06 0.03 -1.99
N MET A 37 11.16 -1.00 -1.16
CA MET A 37 12.40 -1.76 -0.99
C MET A 37 12.81 -2.44 -2.29
N LYS A 38 11.88 -3.05 -3.02
CA LYS A 38 12.14 -3.67 -4.33
C LYS A 38 12.61 -2.67 -5.38
N LEU A 39 12.00 -1.50 -5.45
CA LEU A 39 12.43 -0.43 -6.35
C LEU A 39 13.84 0.07 -5.99
N ARG A 40 14.12 0.23 -4.69
CA ARG A 40 15.45 0.61 -4.19
C ARG A 40 16.51 -0.46 -4.51
N GLU A 41 16.22 -1.74 -4.28
CA GLU A 41 17.10 -2.87 -4.62
C GLU A 41 17.45 -2.89 -6.12
N LYS A 42 16.49 -2.52 -6.97
CA LYS A 42 16.67 -2.45 -8.42
C LYS A 42 17.25 -1.11 -8.90
N ASN A 43 17.56 -0.18 -8.00
CA ASN A 43 17.94 1.20 -8.30
C ASN A 43 16.95 1.92 -9.23
N ALA A 44 15.66 1.59 -9.17
CA ALA A 44 14.63 2.18 -10.01
C ALA A 44 14.27 3.60 -9.52
N PHE A 45 15.14 4.57 -9.78
CA PHE A 45 14.98 5.98 -9.38
C PHE A 45 14.87 6.94 -10.58
N SER A 46 14.86 6.40 -11.79
CA SER A 46 14.72 7.14 -13.04
C SER A 46 13.85 6.36 -14.02
N PRO A 47 13.30 7.02 -15.05
CA PRO A 47 12.53 6.36 -16.11
C PRO A 47 13.33 5.24 -16.81
N GLU A 48 14.63 5.44 -17.00
CA GLU A 48 15.54 4.48 -17.64
C GLU A 48 15.74 3.20 -16.82
N GLN A 49 15.58 3.29 -15.50
CA GLN A 49 15.70 2.18 -14.55
C GLN A 49 14.33 1.70 -14.06
N ALA A 50 13.24 2.14 -14.72
CA ALA A 50 11.90 1.74 -14.35
C ALA A 50 11.69 0.23 -14.56
N ILE A 51 10.95 -0.40 -13.66
CA ILE A 51 10.70 -1.85 -13.68
C ILE A 51 9.22 -2.14 -13.84
N SER A 52 8.91 -3.35 -14.29
CA SER A 52 7.53 -3.77 -14.51
C SER A 52 6.80 -4.10 -13.20
N LYS A 53 5.47 -4.19 -13.26
CA LYS A 53 4.66 -4.65 -12.10
C LYS A 53 4.96 -6.12 -11.78
N GLU A 54 5.32 -6.89 -12.80
CA GLU A 54 5.73 -8.27 -12.70
C GLU A 54 7.05 -8.41 -11.92
N ASP A 55 8.00 -7.49 -12.12
CA ASP A 55 9.26 -7.42 -11.37
C ASP A 55 9.05 -7.06 -9.89
N LEU A 56 7.98 -6.33 -9.57
CA LEU A 56 7.50 -6.09 -8.21
C LEU A 56 6.80 -7.32 -7.60
N GLY A 57 6.75 -8.44 -8.32
CA GLY A 57 6.08 -9.67 -7.88
C GLY A 57 4.56 -9.51 -7.76
N ILE A 58 4.00 -8.45 -8.36
CA ILE A 58 2.57 -8.17 -8.39
C ILE A 58 1.97 -9.06 -9.49
N LYS A 59 1.59 -10.27 -9.10
CA LYS A 59 0.95 -11.22 -10.03
C LYS A 59 -0.54 -10.95 -10.07
N LYS A 60 -1.13 -10.91 -11.28
CA LYS A 60 -2.58 -11.04 -11.44
C LYS A 60 -3.01 -12.37 -10.84
N GLN A 61 -3.61 -12.35 -9.65
CA GLN A 61 -4.20 -13.54 -9.06
C GLN A 61 -5.32 -14.03 -9.97
N SER A 62 -5.26 -15.31 -10.38
CA SER A 62 -6.36 -15.95 -11.10
C SER A 62 -7.63 -15.98 -10.23
N LEU A 63 -8.80 -16.04 -10.85
CA LEU A 63 -10.10 -16.04 -10.14
C LEU A 63 -10.17 -17.14 -9.06
N LEU A 64 -9.59 -18.31 -9.34
CA LEU A 64 -9.47 -19.42 -8.39
C LEU A 64 -8.52 -19.09 -7.23
N ALA A 65 -7.38 -18.43 -7.49
CA ALA A 65 -6.45 -18.01 -6.45
C ALA A 65 -7.08 -16.98 -5.49
N LYS A 66 -7.99 -16.12 -5.98
CA LYS A 66 -8.68 -15.12 -5.15
C LYS A 66 -9.64 -15.72 -4.12
N MET A 67 -10.13 -16.95 -4.33
CA MET A 67 -11.01 -17.63 -3.37
C MET A 67 -10.25 -18.31 -2.23
N VAL A 68 -8.99 -18.69 -2.45
CA VAL A 68 -8.20 -19.49 -1.50
C VAL A 68 -7.11 -18.65 -0.81
N LYS A 69 -6.58 -17.62 -1.47
CA LYS A 69 -5.54 -16.75 -0.90
C LYS A 69 -6.13 -15.45 -0.36
N ALA A 70 -5.51 -14.96 0.71
CA ALA A 70 -5.73 -13.61 1.20
C ALA A 70 -5.57 -12.59 0.06
N PRO A 71 -6.37 -11.50 0.07
CA PRO A 71 -6.33 -10.48 -0.97
C PRO A 71 -4.91 -9.90 -1.12
N ASP A 72 -4.46 -9.78 -2.37
CA ASP A 72 -3.15 -9.18 -2.66
C ASP A 72 -3.23 -7.66 -2.56
N ASN A 73 -2.85 -7.15 -1.39
CA ASN A 73 -2.86 -5.71 -1.13
C ASN A 73 -1.73 -4.96 -1.85
N ARG A 74 -0.84 -5.66 -2.59
CA ARG A 74 0.24 -5.02 -3.36
C ARG A 74 -0.26 -4.19 -4.53
N LEU A 75 -1.37 -4.58 -5.17
CA LEU A 75 -2.01 -3.73 -6.19
C LEU A 75 -2.54 -2.43 -5.58
N GLN A 76 -3.24 -2.54 -4.44
CA GLN A 76 -3.76 -1.38 -3.73
C GLN A 76 -2.63 -0.47 -3.21
N ALA A 77 -1.54 -1.06 -2.73
CA ALA A 77 -0.33 -0.35 -2.34
C ALA A 77 0.30 0.40 -3.52
N LEU A 78 0.44 -0.26 -4.67
CA LEU A 78 0.96 0.39 -5.88
C LEU A 78 0.10 1.58 -6.30
N ASP A 79 -1.22 1.40 -6.36
CA ASP A 79 -2.16 2.47 -6.70
C ASP A 79 -2.09 3.62 -5.68
N PHE A 80 -1.93 3.31 -4.40
CA PHE A 80 -1.75 4.31 -3.35
C PHE A 80 -0.45 5.11 -3.56
N LEU A 81 0.67 4.43 -3.81
CA LEU A 81 1.98 5.05 -4.01
C LEU A 81 2.04 5.90 -5.29
N LEU A 82 1.35 5.47 -6.35
CA LEU A 82 1.17 6.25 -7.58
C LEU A 82 0.35 7.52 -7.32
N LYS A 83 -0.78 7.41 -6.61
CA LYS A 83 -1.62 8.57 -6.23
C LYS A 83 -0.93 9.55 -5.29
N ALA A 84 0.05 9.07 -4.53
CA ALA A 84 0.85 9.87 -3.61
C ALA A 84 2.10 10.47 -4.29
N ASP A 85 2.29 10.26 -5.60
CA ASP A 85 3.47 10.66 -6.39
C ASP A 85 4.81 10.14 -5.83
N VAL A 86 4.77 9.11 -4.97
CA VAL A 86 5.98 8.46 -4.43
C VAL A 86 6.60 7.56 -5.49
N ILE A 87 5.74 6.93 -6.29
CA ILE A 87 6.10 6.15 -7.47
C ILE A 87 5.55 6.88 -8.69
N ILE A 88 6.32 6.90 -9.76
CA ILE A 88 5.93 7.46 -11.06
C ILE A 88 5.81 6.30 -12.06
N ALA A 89 4.76 6.34 -12.87
CA ALA A 89 4.58 5.43 -13.99
C ALA A 89 5.11 6.07 -15.28
N THR A 90 5.82 5.29 -16.10
CA THR A 90 6.18 5.67 -17.46
C THR A 90 5.01 5.42 -18.42
N GLU A 91 5.08 5.94 -19.65
CA GLU A 91 4.05 5.70 -20.67
C GLU A 91 3.90 4.21 -21.03
N GLU A 92 4.99 3.43 -20.88
CA GLU A 92 5.02 1.99 -21.11
C GLU A 92 4.45 1.16 -19.94
N GLY A 93 4.01 1.82 -18.85
CA GLY A 93 3.46 1.17 -17.68
C GLY A 93 4.50 0.59 -16.71
N LEU A 94 5.79 0.92 -16.90
CA LEU A 94 6.86 0.67 -15.94
C LEU A 94 6.79 1.67 -14.80
N VAL A 95 7.42 1.37 -13.66
CA VAL A 95 7.36 2.21 -12.47
C VAL A 95 8.73 2.43 -11.83
N TYR A 96 8.94 3.63 -11.30
CA TYR A 96 10.17 4.04 -10.60
C TYR A 96 9.86 4.97 -9.42
N LEU A 97 10.81 5.11 -8.49
CA LEU A 97 10.69 5.99 -7.31
C LEU A 97 10.98 7.44 -7.67
N SER A 98 10.11 8.35 -7.19
CA SER A 98 10.33 9.79 -7.28
C SER A 98 11.35 10.25 -6.24
N ARG A 99 12.54 10.72 -6.69
CA ARG A 99 13.55 11.29 -5.78
C ARG A 99 13.05 12.54 -5.05
N GLU A 100 12.32 13.38 -5.77
CA GLU A 100 11.77 14.62 -5.23
C GLU A 100 10.78 14.35 -4.10
N ARG A 101 9.88 13.38 -4.27
CA ARG A 101 8.95 13.02 -3.20
C ARG A 101 9.60 12.31 -2.04
N LEU A 102 10.56 11.43 -2.29
CA LEU A 102 11.34 10.82 -1.20
C LEU A 102 12.03 11.88 -0.34
N ALA A 103 12.67 12.88 -0.96
CA ALA A 103 13.30 13.98 -0.25
C ALA A 103 12.30 14.86 0.52
N ALA A 104 11.13 15.13 -0.06
CA ALA A 104 10.06 15.89 0.61
C ALA A 104 9.53 15.16 1.86
N ILE A 105 9.41 13.83 1.81
CA ILE A 105 8.98 13.01 2.94
C ILE A 105 10.04 12.96 4.05
N GLN A 106 11.32 12.83 3.68
CA GLN A 106 12.43 12.86 4.64
C GLN A 106 12.54 14.20 5.37
N THR A 107 12.31 15.31 4.66
CA THR A 107 12.36 16.67 5.22
C THR A 107 11.08 17.06 5.98
N GLY A 108 10.06 16.19 6.00
CA GLY A 108 8.79 16.42 6.69
C GLY A 108 7.92 17.50 6.05
N GLN A 109 8.14 17.81 4.77
CA GLN A 109 7.29 18.73 4.00
C GLN A 109 6.09 18.02 3.35
N ASP A 110 5.88 16.74 3.67
CA ASP A 110 4.77 15.93 3.18
C ASP A 110 3.54 16.00 4.08
N LYS A 111 2.40 15.51 3.57
CA LYS A 111 1.19 15.38 4.37
C LYS A 111 1.43 14.35 5.48
N LYS A 112 1.20 14.73 6.74
CA LYS A 112 1.34 13.84 7.93
C LYS A 112 0.70 12.45 7.76
N GLU A 113 -0.34 12.33 6.94
CA GLU A 113 -1.03 11.07 6.64
C GLU A 113 -0.15 10.06 5.87
N LEU A 114 0.73 10.54 4.99
CA LEU A 114 1.64 9.70 4.20
C LEU A 114 2.71 9.05 5.09
N ARG A 115 3.19 9.76 6.10
CA ARG A 115 4.15 9.27 7.09
C ARG A 115 3.69 8.00 7.81
N TYR A 116 2.38 7.82 7.97
CA TYR A 116 1.82 6.61 8.58
C TYR A 116 1.78 5.42 7.62
N LEU A 117 1.60 5.64 6.33
CA LEU A 117 1.43 4.57 5.35
C LEU A 117 2.73 4.18 4.64
N LEU A 118 3.72 5.04 4.70
CA LEU A 118 5.05 4.82 4.17
C LEU A 118 5.98 4.23 5.25
N PRO A 119 6.97 3.41 4.84
CA PRO A 119 7.98 2.93 5.78
C PRO A 119 8.79 4.11 6.36
N PRO A 120 9.22 4.05 7.63
CA PRO A 120 10.03 5.10 8.24
C PRO A 120 11.46 5.18 7.68
N GLU A 121 11.87 4.20 6.88
CA GLU A 121 13.23 4.04 6.32
C GLU A 121 13.39 4.66 4.92
N LEU A 122 12.53 5.63 4.57
CA LEU A 122 12.57 6.33 3.29
C LEU A 122 13.83 7.16 3.14
#